data_AF-A0A085MRG9-F1
#
_entry.id   AF-A0A085MRG9-F1
#
_cell.length_a   1.000
_cell.length_b   1.000
_cell.length_c   1.000
_cell.angle_alpha   90.00
_cell.angle_beta   90.00
_cell.angle_gamma   90.00
#
_symmetry.space_group_name_H-M   'P 1'
#
loop_
_entity.id
_entity.type
_entity.pdbx_description
1 polymer ?
#
loop_
_entity_poly.entity_id
_entity_poly.type
_entity_poly.pdbx_seq_one_letter_code
_entity_poly.pdbx_strand_id
1 'polypeptide(L)'
;MDQGVIAGFKRNYRKQFLRHLLLPDDSTVETVTNFYKKISLKDCCHMAAVSWESVKQITLRNAWNKFHVGRASSVDPTDNDADKEMEEIMGALRDTSVRNECDKPDVDK
;
A
#
# COMPACT_ATOMS: atom_id res chain seq x y z
N MET A 1 9.10 0.15 4.50
CA MET A 1 8.67 1.06 3.40
C MET A 1 9.42 2.39 3.53
N ASP A 2 9.94 2.96 2.44
CA ASP A 2 10.74 4.20 2.48
C ASP A 2 9.89 5.42 2.87
N GLN A 3 10.49 6.37 3.59
CA GLN A 3 9.82 7.58 4.08
C GLN A 3 9.26 8.44 2.94
N GLY A 4 9.89 8.45 1.76
CA GLY A 4 9.40 9.18 0.59
C GLY A 4 8.08 8.62 0.05
N VAL A 5 7.92 7.29 0.06
CA VAL A 5 6.66 6.62 -0.34
C VAL A 5 5.56 6.99 0.65
N ILE A 6 5.84 6.89 1.95
CA ILE A 6 4.87 7.21 3.02
C ILE A 6 4.46 8.70 2.95
N ALA A 7 5.42 9.61 2.81
CA ALA A 7 5.15 11.04 2.70
C ALA A 7 4.33 11.37 1.44
N GLY A 8 4.68 10.75 0.31
CA GLY A 8 3.94 10.89 -0.95
C GLY A 8 2.49 10.43 -0.83
N PHE A 9 2.29 9.23 -0.28
CA PHE A 9 0.96 8.69 -0.03
C PHE A 9 0.12 9.60 0.88
N LYS A 10 0.66 10.01 2.04
CA LYS A 10 -0.04 10.91 2.98
C LYS A 10 -0.42 12.25 2.33
N ARG A 11 0.46 12.81 1.49
CA ARG A 11 0.19 14.04 0.74
C ARG A 11 -0.96 13.84 -0.24
N ASN A 12 -0.96 12.74 -0.99
CA ASN A 12 -2.04 12.41 -1.93
C ASN A 12 -3.37 12.19 -1.20
N TYR A 13 -3.35 11.47 -0.07
CA TYR A 13 -4.54 11.23 0.75
C TYR A 13 -5.18 12.54 1.24
N ARG A 14 -4.37 13.45 1.80
CA ARG A 14 -4.86 14.76 2.23
C ARG A 14 -5.46 15.56 1.08
N LYS A 15 -4.86 15.47 -0.11
CA LYS A 15 -5.40 16.13 -1.31
C LYS A 15 -6.77 15.57 -1.70
N GLN A 16 -6.97 14.24 -1.64
CA GLN A 16 -8.26 13.63 -1.93
C GLN A 16 -9.30 13.97 -0.86
N PHE A 17 -8.91 13.94 0.41
CA PHE A 17 -9.77 14.35 1.51
C PHE A 17 -10.26 15.80 1.35
N LEU A 18 -9.35 16.73 1.05
CA LEU A 18 -9.71 18.13 0.81
C LEU A 18 -10.64 18.31 -0.39
N ARG A 19 -10.50 17.50 -1.44
CA ARG A 19 -11.44 17.54 -2.58
C ARG A 19 -12.84 17.13 -2.16
N HIS A 20 -12.98 16.03 -1.41
CA HIS A 20 -14.29 15.59 -0.92
C HIS A 20 -14.91 16.60 0.06
N LEU A 21 -14.08 17.27 0.86
CA LEU A 21 -14.54 18.29 1.80
C LEU A 21 -15.00 19.59 1.10
N LEU A 22 -14.28 20.02 0.05
CA LEU A 22 -14.48 21.33 -0.58
C LEU A 22 -15.36 21.29 -1.84
N LEU A 23 -15.54 20.11 -2.44
CA LEU A 23 -16.43 19.90 -3.58
C LEU A 23 -17.55 18.91 -3.18
N PRO A 24 -18.45 19.28 -2.25
CA PRO A 24 -19.64 18.48 -2.03
C PRO A 24 -20.50 18.49 -3.30
N ASP A 25 -21.15 17.35 -3.59
CA ASP A 25 -22.07 17.21 -4.72
C ASP A 25 -23.31 18.12 -4.57
N ASP A 26 -23.66 18.46 -3.33
CA ASP A 26 -24.69 19.45 -3.02
C ASP A 26 -24.05 20.84 -2.81
N SER A 27 -24.67 21.87 -3.37
CA SER A 27 -24.21 23.28 -3.32
C SER A 27 -24.20 23.91 -1.91
N THR A 28 -24.36 23.11 -0.86
CA THR A 28 -24.31 23.54 0.53
C THR A 28 -22.88 23.54 1.05
N VAL A 29 -22.47 24.66 1.64
CA VAL A 29 -21.20 24.76 2.36
C VAL A 29 -21.28 23.87 3.60
N GLU A 30 -20.68 22.70 3.52
CA GLU A 30 -20.66 21.75 4.63
C GLU A 30 -19.54 22.09 5.62
N THR A 31 -19.87 22.20 6.90
CA THR A 31 -18.85 22.37 7.94
C THR A 31 -18.02 21.09 8.07
N VAL A 32 -16.72 21.24 8.35
CA VAL A 32 -15.78 20.12 8.60
C VAL A 32 -16.37 19.06 9.54
N THR A 33 -17.03 19.48 10.61
CA THR A 33 -17.67 18.59 11.59
C THR A 33 -18.79 17.72 11.00
N ASN A 34 -19.58 18.28 10.07
CA ASN A 34 -20.68 17.54 9.43
C ASN A 34 -20.13 16.55 8.40
N PHE A 35 -19.10 16.96 7.64
CA PHE A 35 -18.39 16.06 6.74
C PHE A 35 -17.82 14.84 7.47
N TYR A 36 -17.18 15.03 8.63
CA TYR A 36 -16.67 13.92 9.44
C TYR A 36 -17.75 12.97 9.96
N LYS A 37 -19.00 13.42 10.10
CA LYS A 37 -20.13 12.54 10.48
C LYS A 37 -20.67 11.75 9.29
N LYS A 38 -20.53 12.28 8.07
CA LYS A 38 -21.01 11.65 6.84
C LYS A 38 -20.01 10.68 6.22
N ILE A 39 -18.72 10.98 6.33
CA ILE A 39 -17.68 10.18 5.71
C ILE A 39 -17.69 8.75 6.27
N SER A 40 -17.79 7.78 5.37
CA SER A 40 -17.80 6.37 5.75
C SER A 40 -16.39 5.76 5.70
N LEU A 41 -16.23 4.58 6.31
CA LEU A 41 -15.01 3.79 6.17
C LEU A 41 -14.75 3.43 4.69
N LYS A 42 -15.81 3.16 3.93
CA LYS A 42 -15.72 2.87 2.48
C LYS A 42 -15.09 4.04 1.72
N ASP A 43 -15.50 5.27 2.03
CA ASP A 43 -14.94 6.48 1.40
C ASP A 43 -13.46 6.65 1.77
N CYS A 44 -13.11 6.39 3.03
CA CYS A 44 -11.72 6.39 3.47
C CYS A 44 -10.87 5.36 2.70
N CYS A 45 -11.36 4.13 2.55
CA CYS A 45 -10.69 3.07 1.79
C CYS A 45 -10.55 3.44 0.31
N HIS A 46 -11.59 4.01 -0.30
CA HIS A 46 -11.55 4.48 -1.68
C HIS A 46 -10.51 5.59 -1.86
N MET A 47 -10.51 6.60 -0.98
CA MET A 47 -9.50 7.66 -1.00
C MET A 47 -8.08 7.10 -0.81
N ALA A 48 -7.90 6.10 0.04
CA ALA A 48 -6.62 5.42 0.20
C ALA A 48 -6.17 4.74 -1.10
N ALA A 49 -7.05 3.98 -1.76
CA ALA A 49 -6.76 3.33 -3.03
C ALA A 49 -6.34 4.35 -4.11
N VAL A 50 -7.13 5.40 -4.33
CA VAL A 50 -6.83 6.46 -5.30
C VAL A 50 -5.52 7.19 -4.97
N SER A 51 -5.23 7.38 -3.68
CA SER A 51 -4.00 8.03 -3.23
C SER A 51 -2.76 7.18 -3.45
N TRP A 52 -2.92 5.85 -3.31
CA TRP A 52 -1.88 4.87 -3.60
C TRP A 52 -1.57 4.81 -5.10
N GLU A 53 -2.59 4.76 -5.95
CA GLU A 53 -2.42 4.82 -7.42
C GLU A 53 -1.71 6.10 -7.88
N SER A 54 -1.88 7.19 -7.13
CA SER A 54 -1.21 8.47 -7.40
C SER A 54 0.26 8.51 -6.96
N VAL A 55 0.79 7.48 -6.29
CA VAL A 55 2.20 7.40 -5.93
C VAL A 55 3.01 7.08 -7.18
N LYS A 56 4.01 7.92 -7.49
CA LYS A 56 4.81 7.73 -8.71
C LYS A 56 5.63 6.45 -8.65
N GLN A 57 5.66 5.71 -9.75
CA GLN A 57 6.45 4.48 -9.88
C GLN A 57 7.95 4.72 -9.60
N ILE A 58 8.49 5.89 -9.98
CA ILE A 58 9.88 6.25 -9.68
C ILE A 58 10.16 6.32 -8.17
N THR A 59 9.18 6.77 -7.36
CA THR A 59 9.31 6.81 -5.90
C THR A 59 9.35 5.40 -5.32
N LEU A 60 8.52 4.49 -5.84
CA LEU A 60 8.54 3.08 -5.46
C LEU A 60 9.84 2.39 -5.86
N ARG A 61 10.32 2.63 -7.09
CA ARG A 61 11.60 2.09 -7.58
C ARG A 61 12.77 2.56 -6.72
N ASN A 62 12.84 3.85 -6.41
CA ASN A 62 13.90 4.40 -5.57
C ASN A 62 13.85 3.83 -4.14
N ALA A 63 12.65 3.64 -3.59
CA ALA A 63 12.46 3.01 -2.29
C ALA A 63 12.94 1.55 -2.27
N TRP A 64 12.64 0.80 -3.34
CA TRP A 64 13.04 -0.60 -3.47
C TRP A 64 14.54 -0.76 -3.73
N ASN A 65 15.14 0.12 -4.53
CA ASN A 65 16.58 0.10 -4.80
C ASN A 65 17.41 0.29 -3.53
N LYS A 66 16.96 1.13 -2.58
CA LYS A 66 17.63 1.26 -1.27
C LYS A 66 17.67 -0.06 -0.49
N PHE A 67 16.64 -0.89 -0.63
CA PHE A 67 16.60 -2.21 0.01
C PHE A 67 17.59 -3.17 -0.66
N HIS A 68 17.64 -3.20 -1.99
CA HIS A 68 18.58 -4.04 -2.74
C HIS A 68 20.06 -3.65 -2.51
N VAL A 69 20.37 -2.36 -2.48
CA VAL A 69 21.76 -1.89 -2.27
C VAL A 69 22.26 -2.23 -0.87
N GLY A 70 21.39 -2.33 0.13
CA GLY A 70 21.74 -2.80 1.47
C GLY A 70 22.13 -4.29 1.53
N ARG A 71 21.75 -5.10 0.53
CA ARG A 71 22.02 -6.54 0.47
C ARG A 71 23.27 -6.90 -0.34
N ALA A 72 23.77 -6.00 -1.17
CA ALA A 72 24.89 -6.26 -2.09
C ALA A 72 26.31 -6.18 -1.45
N SER A 73 26.42 -6.09 -0.12
CA SER A 73 27.72 -5.80 0.54
C SER A 73 28.55 -7.02 0.97
N SER A 74 28.24 -8.28 0.62
CA SER A 74 29.11 -9.38 1.09
C SER A 74 29.21 -10.68 0.30
N VAL A 75 28.91 -10.75 -1.01
CA VAL A 75 29.17 -12.00 -1.73
C VAL A 75 29.73 -11.74 -3.15
N ASP A 76 30.90 -12.30 -3.37
CA ASP A 76 31.64 -12.40 -4.64
C ASP A 76 30.76 -13.02 -5.75
N PRO A 77 30.91 -12.64 -7.04
CA PRO A 77 30.04 -13.11 -8.09
C PRO A 77 30.39 -14.56 -8.45
N THR A 78 29.55 -15.50 -8.06
CA THR A 78 29.48 -16.82 -8.69
C THR A 78 28.11 -16.95 -9.36
N ASP A 79 28.12 -17.16 -10.68
CA ASP A 79 27.02 -17.08 -11.66
C ASP A 79 25.83 -18.07 -11.46
N ASN A 80 25.59 -18.58 -10.25
CA ASN A 80 24.50 -19.52 -9.96
C ASN A 80 23.56 -19.06 -8.82
N ASP A 81 23.78 -17.85 -8.27
CA ASP A 81 23.13 -17.42 -7.03
C ASP A 81 21.70 -16.88 -7.24
N ALA A 82 21.42 -16.30 -8.41
CA ALA A 82 20.11 -15.69 -8.69
C ALA A 82 18.96 -16.71 -8.76
N ASP A 83 19.19 -17.86 -9.38
CA ASP A 83 18.18 -18.93 -9.48
C ASP A 83 17.95 -19.60 -8.11
N LYS A 84 19.00 -19.70 -7.30
CA LYS A 84 18.93 -20.26 -5.95
C LYS A 84 18.16 -19.33 -5.01
N GLU A 85 18.43 -18.02 -5.05
CA GLU A 85 17.70 -17.00 -4.29
C GLU A 85 16.22 -16.95 -4.70
N MET A 86 15.91 -17.13 -5.99
CA MET A 86 14.52 -17.17 -6.47
C MET A 86 13.77 -18.40 -5.92
N GLU A 87 14.39 -19.57 -5.90
CA GLU A 87 13.78 -20.77 -5.31
C GLU A 87 13.63 -20.66 -3.79
N GLU A 88 14.57 -20.03 -3.10
CA GLU A 88 14.50 -19.82 -1.65
C GLU A 88 13.38 -18.83 -1.27
N ILE A 89 13.20 -17.76 -2.06
CA ILE A 89 12.08 -16.83 -1.92
C ILE A 89 10.74 -17.53 -2.20
N MET A 90 10.65 -18.35 -3.25
CA MET A 90 9.44 -19.11 -3.53
C MET A 90 9.15 -20.17 -2.46
N GLY A 91 10.17 -20.77 -1.86
CA GLY A 91 10.05 -21.67 -0.71
C GLY A 91 9.44 -20.97 0.50
N ALA A 92 10.01 -19.82 0.91
CA ALA A 92 9.49 -19.05 2.03
C ALA A 92 8.06 -18.54 1.79
N LEU A 93 7.70 -18.19 0.55
CA LEU A 93 6.32 -17.81 0.20
C LEU A 93 5.34 -18.98 0.29
N ARG A 94 5.79 -20.20 -0.02
CA ARG A 94 4.97 -21.41 0.17
C ARG A 94 4.78 -21.72 1.66
N ASP A 95 5.83 -21.57 2.47
CA ASP A 95 5.79 -21.84 3.92
C ASP A 95 4.97 -20.78 4.70
N THR A 96 4.98 -19.53 4.23
CA THR A 96 4.16 -18.45 4.80
C THR A 96 2.75 -18.40 4.23
N SER A 97 2.46 -19.15 3.16
CA SER A 97 1.12 -19.30 2.63
C SER A 97 0.29 -20.18 3.57
N VAL A 98 -0.18 -19.56 4.66
CA VAL A 98 -1.32 -20.06 5.44
C VAL A 98 -2.56 -19.93 4.53
N ARG A 99 -2.69 -20.85 3.59
CA ARG A 99 -3.78 -20.89 2.59
C ARG A 99 -5.06 -21.52 3.15
N ASN A 100 -5.07 -21.98 4.40
CA ASN A 100 -6.13 -22.88 4.88
C ASN A 100 -7.09 -22.29 5.93
N GLU A 101 -7.09 -20.97 6.18
CA GLU A 101 -8.02 -20.39 7.17
C GLU A 101 -9.22 -19.63 6.60
N CYS A 102 -9.32 -19.44 5.28
CA CYS A 102 -10.41 -18.66 4.67
C CYS A 102 -11.52 -19.49 3.98
N ASP A 103 -11.58 -20.80 4.23
CA ASP A 103 -12.64 -21.70 3.70
C ASP A 103 -13.51 -22.30 4.82
N LYS A 104 -13.60 -21.66 5.99
CA LYS A 104 -14.60 -22.05 6.99
C LYS A 104 -15.91 -21.31 6.68
N PRO A 105 -16.97 -21.99 6.20
CA PRO A 105 -18.27 -21.36 6.11
C PRO A 105 -18.75 -21.00 7.52
N ASP A 106 -19.11 -19.74 7.74
CA ASP A 106 -19.82 -19.30 8.94
C ASP A 106 -21.22 -19.92 8.93
N VAL A 107 -21.31 -21.14 9.46
CA VAL A 107 -22.57 -21.83 9.70
C VAL A 107 -22.50 -22.45 11.09
N ASP A 108 -23.11 -21.80 12.08
CA ASP A 108 -24.38 -22.27 12.64
C ASP A 108 -24.91 -21.40 13.80
N LYS A 109 -26.18 -21.01 13.61
CA LYS A 109 -27.30 -20.87 14.57
C LYS A 109 -27.38 -19.74 15.60
#